data_AF-A0A3S0DQ86-F1
#
_entry.id   AF-A0A3S0DQ86-F1
#
_cell.length_a   1.000
_cell.length_b   1.000
_cell.length_c   1.000
_cell.angle_alpha   90.00
_cell.angle_beta   90.00
_cell.angle_gamma   90.00
#
_symmetry.space_group_name_H-M   'P 1'
#
loop_
_entity.id
_entity.type
_entity.pdbx_description
1 polymer ?
#
loop_
_entity_poly.entity_id
_entity_poly.type
_entity_poly.pdbx_seq_one_letter_code
_entity_poly.pdbx_strand_id
1 'polypeptide(L)'
;MAQRKVVLAVDAAVVLATPVLTGRARSNWIPSLDKPVTKELKKESYDKTGGEAIAAAQSVAAGIKFGSDVYISNNLPYINRLNQGHSQQAPAGFVEKAVQAAKGAIEK
;
A
#
# COMPACT_ATOMS: atom_id res chain seq x y z
N MET A 1 19.60 -1.03 -3.89
CA MET A 1 19.38 -0.58 -2.49
C MET A 1 18.31 0.52 -2.41
N ALA A 2 18.42 1.62 -3.18
CA ALA A 2 17.44 2.71 -3.16
C ALA A 2 15.98 2.27 -3.46
N GLN A 3 15.76 1.50 -4.53
CA GLN A 3 14.41 1.06 -4.94
C GLN A 3 13.69 0.25 -3.85
N ARG A 4 14.39 -0.63 -3.14
CA ARG A 4 13.81 -1.41 -2.02
C ARG A 4 13.33 -0.49 -0.90
N LYS A 5 14.15 0.48 -0.50
CA LYS A 5 13.78 1.48 0.53
C LYS A 5 12.55 2.28 0.10
N VAL A 6 12.49 2.67 -1.17
CA VAL A 6 11.35 3.40 -1.75
C VAL A 6 10.06 2.59 -1.64
N VAL A 7 10.08 1.34 -2.10
CA VAL A 7 8.91 0.46 -2.08
C VAL A 7 8.39 0.25 -0.67
N LEU A 8 9.28 -0.04 0.29
CA LEU A 8 8.87 -0.27 1.68
C LEU A 8 8.29 0.99 2.34
N ALA A 9 8.88 2.15 2.07
CA ALA A 9 8.38 3.41 2.61
C ALA A 9 7.02 3.79 2.01
N VAL A 10 6.85 3.64 0.69
CA VAL A 10 5.57 3.93 0.01
C VAL A 10 4.47 2.98 0.47
N ASP A 11 4.76 1.67 0.53
CA ASP A 11 3.80 0.66 0.98
C ASP A 11 3.35 0.91 2.43
N ALA A 12 4.30 1.07 3.34
CA ALA A 12 3.97 1.35 4.74
C ALA A 12 3.18 2.66 4.89
N ALA A 13 3.56 3.72 4.17
CA ALA A 13 2.84 4.98 4.22
C ALA A 13 1.39 4.85 3.73
N VAL A 14 1.15 4.17 2.60
CA VAL A 14 -0.20 4.05 2.04
C VAL A 14 -1.08 3.13 2.90
N VAL A 15 -0.51 2.03 3.41
CA VAL A 15 -1.21 1.11 4.32
C VAL A 15 -1.66 1.84 5.58
N LEU A 16 -0.77 2.60 6.22
CA LEU A 16 -1.07 3.29 7.48
C LEU A 16 -1.98 4.51 7.29
N ALA A 17 -1.88 5.20 6.16
CA ALA A 17 -2.76 6.32 5.82
C ALA A 17 -4.19 5.89 5.45
N THR A 18 -4.39 4.61 5.09
CA THR A 18 -5.70 4.10 4.66
C THR A 18 -6.68 4.03 5.84
N PRO A 19 -7.93 4.50 5.69
CA PRO A 19 -9.00 4.30 6.66
C PRO A 19 -9.18 2.84 7.07
N VAL A 20 -9.48 2.60 8.34
CA VAL A 20 -9.66 1.27 8.92
C VAL A 20 -11.03 1.12 9.57
N LEU A 21 -11.77 0.11 9.10
CA LEU A 21 -12.97 -0.39 9.77
C LEU A 21 -12.75 -1.85 10.19
N THR A 22 -12.67 -2.75 9.21
CA THR A 22 -12.42 -4.18 9.42
C THR A 22 -10.96 -4.59 9.19
N GLY A 23 -10.12 -3.69 8.66
CA GLY A 23 -8.77 -4.00 8.18
C GLY A 23 -8.72 -4.30 6.68
N ARG A 24 -9.87 -4.64 6.04
CA ARG A 24 -9.92 -5.06 4.63
C ARG A 24 -9.22 -4.10 3.66
N ALA A 25 -9.44 -2.79 3.82
CA ALA A 25 -8.84 -1.78 2.95
C ALA A 25 -7.30 -1.76 3.07
N ARG A 26 -6.78 -1.85 4.29
CA ARG A 26 -5.33 -1.90 4.58
C ARG A 26 -4.69 -3.18 4.05
N SER A 27 -5.30 -4.33 4.31
CA SER A 27 -4.78 -5.64 3.88
C SER A 27 -4.83 -5.86 2.36
N ASN A 28 -5.56 -5.03 1.62
CA ASN A 28 -5.69 -5.13 0.16
C ASN A 28 -4.69 -4.24 -0.60
N TRP A 29 -3.75 -3.59 0.07
CA TRP A 29 -2.54 -3.10 -0.59
C TRP A 29 -1.61 -4.29 -0.85
N ILE A 30 -1.59 -4.73 -2.10
CA ILE A 30 -0.89 -5.95 -2.53
C ILE A 30 0.31 -5.55 -3.39
N PRO A 31 1.53 -5.68 -2.87
CA PRO A 31 2.75 -5.45 -3.63
C PRO A 31 2.99 -6.61 -4.61
N SER A 32 3.55 -6.32 -5.78
CA SER A 32 3.88 -7.30 -6.82
C SER A 32 5.02 -6.83 -7.71
N LEU A 33 5.74 -7.77 -8.33
CA LEU A 33 6.82 -7.49 -9.29
C LEU A 33 6.33 -7.72 -10.71
N ASP A 34 6.76 -6.84 -11.61
CA ASP A 34 6.64 -6.89 -13.08
C ASP A 34 5.20 -6.86 -13.63
N LYS A 35 4.19 -7.26 -12.84
CA LYS A 35 2.77 -7.24 -13.20
C LYS A 35 1.92 -6.83 -12.00
N PRO A 36 0.93 -5.94 -12.17
CA PRO A 36 0.03 -5.57 -11.10
C PRO A 36 -0.92 -6.71 -10.74
N VAL A 37 -1.22 -6.84 -9.46
CA VAL A 37 -2.38 -7.62 -9.02
C VAL A 37 -3.66 -6.93 -9.46
N THR A 38 -4.59 -7.67 -10.06
CA THR A 38 -5.89 -7.18 -10.56
C THR A 38 -7.10 -7.66 -9.75
N LYS A 39 -6.87 -8.57 -8.79
CA LYS A 39 -7.91 -9.12 -7.91
C LYS A 39 -7.80 -8.54 -6.51
N GLU A 40 -8.90 -8.54 -5.79
CA GLU A 40 -8.92 -8.26 -4.34
C GLU A 40 -8.55 -9.52 -3.54
N LEU A 41 -7.96 -9.31 -2.38
CA LEU A 41 -7.72 -10.33 -1.38
C LEU A 41 -9.03 -10.61 -0.63
N LYS A 42 -9.50 -11.86 -0.72
CA LYS A 42 -10.67 -12.36 0.01
C LYS A 42 -10.20 -13.24 1.16
N LYS A 43 -10.52 -12.84 2.38
CA LYS A 43 -10.21 -13.55 3.63
C LYS A 43 -11.42 -13.44 4.57
N GLU A 44 -11.55 -14.41 5.47
CA GLU A 44 -12.55 -14.38 6.55
C GLU A 44 -12.30 -13.24 7.54
N SER A 45 -11.03 -12.91 7.79
CA SER A 45 -10.61 -11.81 8.66
C SER A 45 -9.44 -11.04 8.06
N TYR A 46 -9.31 -9.77 8.47
CA TYR A 46 -8.29 -8.86 7.96
C TYR A 46 -7.54 -8.17 9.11
N ASP A 47 -6.26 -7.94 8.91
CA ASP A 47 -5.39 -7.26 9.87
C ASP A 47 -5.66 -5.74 9.86
N LYS A 48 -6.17 -5.22 10.98
CA LYS A 48 -6.45 -3.79 11.17
C LYS A 48 -5.18 -2.95 11.32
N THR A 49 -4.08 -3.55 11.78
CA THR A 49 -2.81 -2.85 11.97
C THR A 49 -2.14 -2.56 10.63
N GLY A 50 -2.38 -3.42 9.63
CA GLY A 50 -1.72 -3.34 8.32
C GLY A 50 -0.37 -4.04 8.28
N GLY A 51 0.07 -4.66 9.38
CA GLY A 51 1.32 -5.39 9.48
C GLY A 51 1.45 -6.51 8.45
N GLU A 52 0.38 -7.24 8.14
CA GLU A 52 0.41 -8.28 7.09
C GLU A 52 0.76 -7.71 5.70
N ALA A 53 0.17 -6.57 5.32
CA ALA A 53 0.43 -5.94 4.04
C ALA A 53 1.88 -5.43 3.96
N ILE A 54 2.35 -4.79 5.04
CA ILE A 54 3.73 -4.28 5.15
C ILE A 54 4.74 -5.44 5.08
N ALA A 55 4.46 -6.56 5.75
CA ALA A 55 5.30 -7.75 5.69
C ALA A 55 5.32 -8.37 4.28
N ALA A 56 4.19 -8.37 3.57
CA ALA A 56 4.15 -8.79 2.17
C ALA A 56 5.04 -7.90 1.29
N ALA A 57 5.08 -6.59 1.54
CA ALA A 57 5.97 -5.68 0.81
C ALA A 57 7.44 -5.95 1.09
N GLN A 58 7.81 -6.33 2.32
CA GLN A 58 9.17 -6.77 2.65
C GLN A 58 9.57 -8.01 1.86
N SER A 59 8.66 -8.99 1.74
CA SER A 59 8.89 -10.20 0.95
C SER A 59 9.08 -9.89 -0.54
N VAL A 60 8.20 -9.07 -1.12
CA VAL A 60 8.29 -8.64 -2.53
C VAL A 60 9.54 -7.82 -2.79
N ALA A 61 9.89 -6.89 -1.88
CA ALA A 61 11.07 -6.04 -2.02
C ALA A 61 12.39 -6.83 -1.99
N ALA A 62 12.44 -7.96 -1.28
CA ALA A 62 13.60 -8.85 -1.30
C ALA A 62 13.88 -9.43 -2.70
N GLY A 63 12.82 -9.63 -3.49
CA GLY A 63 12.89 -10.13 -4.87
C GLY A 63 13.28 -9.10 -5.93
N ILE A 64 13.35 -7.81 -5.59
CA ILE A 64 13.67 -6.75 -6.55
C ILE A 64 15.07 -6.95 -7.14
N LYS A 65 15.13 -6.95 -8.48
CA LYS A 65 16.34 -6.96 -9.30
C LYS A 65 16.46 -5.66 -10.08
N PHE A 66 17.62 -5.43 -10.68
CA PHE A 66 17.80 -4.28 -11.58
C PHE A 66 16.82 -4.37 -12.76
N GLY A 67 16.07 -3.29 -13.00
CA GLY A 67 15.05 -3.24 -14.05
C GLY A 67 13.68 -3.83 -13.67
N SER A 68 13.48 -4.32 -12.44
CA SER A 68 12.16 -4.78 -11.99
C SER A 68 11.19 -3.61 -11.84
N ASP A 69 9.97 -3.79 -12.34
CA ASP A 69 8.85 -2.90 -12.02
C ASP A 69 8.17 -3.38 -10.73
N VAL A 70 7.74 -2.43 -9.89
CA VAL A 70 7.07 -2.74 -8.63
C VAL A 70 5.71 -2.06 -8.61
N TYR A 71 4.68 -2.84 -8.35
CA TYR A 71 3.29 -2.41 -8.29
C TYR A 71 2.78 -2.57 -6.86
N ILE A 72 2.09 -1.56 -6.34
CA ILE A 72 1.36 -1.62 -5.06
C ILE A 72 -0.10 -1.34 -5.40
N SER A 73 -0.90 -2.41 -5.44
CA SER A 73 -2.26 -2.35 -5.98
C SER A 73 -3.30 -2.52 -4.88
N ASN A 74 -4.41 -1.79 -4.99
CA ASN A 74 -5.62 -2.06 -4.20
C ASN A 74 -6.83 -2.08 -5.13
N ASN A 75 -7.44 -3.26 -5.28
CA ASN A 75 -8.49 -3.51 -6.27
C ASN A 75 -9.90 -3.51 -5.66
N LEU A 76 -10.05 -3.00 -4.44
CA LEU A 76 -11.36 -2.90 -3.82
C LEU A 76 -12.23 -1.90 -4.58
N PRO A 77 -13.48 -2.22 -4.94
CA PRO A 77 -14.35 -1.31 -5.71
C PRO A 77 -14.58 0.06 -5.07
N TYR A 78 -14.37 0.16 -3.77
CA TYR A 78 -14.57 1.38 -2.99
C TYR A 78 -13.28 2.13 -2.65
N ILE A 79 -12.09 1.65 -3.03
CA ILE A 79 -10.83 2.30 -2.64
C ILE A 79 -10.73 3.73 -3.17
N ASN A 80 -11.19 3.96 -4.40
CA ASN A 80 -11.23 5.30 -5.00
C ASN A 80 -12.16 6.24 -4.24
N ARG A 81 -13.30 5.75 -3.77
CA ARG A 81 -14.22 6.56 -2.94
C ARG A 81 -13.56 6.94 -1.62
N LEU A 82 -12.84 6.01 -0.99
CA LEU A 82 -12.07 6.33 0.21
C LEU A 82 -11.00 7.39 -0.09
N ASN A 83 -10.27 7.26 -1.20
CA ASN A 83 -9.27 8.26 -1.58
C ASN A 83 -9.91 9.62 -1.93
N GLN A 84 -11.16 9.64 -2.40
CA GLN A 84 -11.93 10.86 -2.65
C GLN A 84 -12.50 11.51 -1.37
N GLY A 85 -12.25 10.93 -0.18
CA GLY A 85 -12.66 11.52 1.09
C GLY A 85 -14.01 11.05 1.61
N HIS A 86 -14.53 9.90 1.17
CA HIS A 86 -15.76 9.30 1.73
C HIS A 86 -15.60 8.77 3.16
N SER A 87 -14.40 8.88 3.76
CA SER A 87 -14.15 8.55 5.16
C SER A 87 -13.60 9.78 5.88
N GLN A 88 -14.07 10.03 7.10
CA GLN A 88 -13.51 11.07 7.97
C GLN A 88 -12.19 10.65 8.64
N GLN A 89 -11.81 9.37 8.54
CA GLN A 89 -10.60 8.85 9.19
C GLN A 89 -9.30 9.23 8.48
N ALA A 90 -9.38 9.58 7.18
CA ALA A 90 -8.24 10.03 6.40
C ALA A 90 -8.69 11.16 5.47
N PRO A 91 -7.82 12.14 5.19
CA PRO A 91 -8.17 13.20 4.26
C PRO A 91 -8.28 12.65 2.83
N ALA A 92 -9.01 13.36 1.96
CA ALA A 92 -8.97 13.08 0.53
C ALA A 92 -7.52 13.15 0.00
N GLY A 93 -7.24 12.31 -0.99
CA GLY A 93 -5.92 12.12 -1.60
C GLY A 93 -4.91 11.47 -0.66
N PHE A 94 -5.33 10.56 0.22
CA PHE A 94 -4.42 9.92 1.18
C PHE A 94 -3.36 9.06 0.47
N VAL A 95 -3.65 8.52 -0.72
CA VAL A 95 -2.67 7.74 -1.49
C VAL A 95 -1.54 8.64 -1.97
N GLU A 96 -1.89 9.76 -2.59
CA GLU A 96 -0.94 10.76 -3.10
C GLU A 96 -0.11 11.35 -1.96
N LYS A 97 -0.76 11.68 -0.84
CA LYS A 97 -0.10 12.18 0.37
C LYS A 97 0.86 11.16 0.96
N ALA A 98 0.50 9.87 0.97
CA ALA A 98 1.36 8.80 1.43
C ALA A 98 2.63 8.67 0.57
N VAL A 99 2.48 8.74 -0.76
CA VAL A 99 3.63 8.71 -1.69
C VAL A 99 4.55 9.92 -1.48
N GLN A 100 3.97 11.11 -1.32
CA GLN A 100 4.74 12.34 -1.04
C GLN A 100 5.48 12.25 0.30
N ALA A 101 4.82 11.78 1.35
CA ALA A 101 5.42 11.58 2.67
C ALA A 101 6.57 10.56 2.62
N ALA A 102 6.36 9.44 1.92
CA ALA A 102 7.40 8.42 1.73
C ALA A 102 8.62 8.98 1.00
N LYS A 103 8.41 9.75 -0.08
CA LYS A 103 9.50 10.43 -0.80
C LYS A 103 10.31 11.33 0.13
N GLY A 104 9.64 12.20 0.89
CA GLY A 104 10.30 13.09 1.84
C GLY A 104 11.01 12.36 3.00
N ALA A 105 10.61 11.13 3.34
CA ALA A 105 11.28 10.31 4.35
C ALA A 105 12.53 9.60 3.81
N ILE A 106 12.65 9.42 2.49
CA ILE A 106 13.80 8.75 1.86
C ILE A 106 14.91 9.74 1.51
N GLU A 107 14.54 10.99 1.18
CA GLU A 107 15.45 12.07 0.77
C GLU A 107 16.17 12.76 1.95
N LYS A 108 15.74 12.49 3.19
CA LYS A 108 16.46 12.87 4.43
C LYS A 108 17.55 11.87 4.78
#